data_AF-A0A6I4N256-F1
#
_entry.id   AF-A0A6I4N256-F1
#
_cell.length_a   1.000
_cell.length_b   1.000
_cell.length_c   1.000
_cell.angle_alpha   90.00
_cell.angle_beta   90.00
_cell.angle_gamma   90.00
#
_symmetry.space_group_name_H-M   'P 1'
#
loop_
_entity.id
_entity.type
_entity.pdbx_description
1 polymer ?
#
loop_
_entity_poly.entity_id
_entity_poly.type
_entity_poly.pdbx_seq_one_letter_code
_entity_poly.pdbx_strand_id
1 'polypeptide(L)'
;MLTTLKTVYTDTCAADLAWTLGREPLPALATLELELVDARMELRLLGASHQVLLEEEQGTCSETVACIPGSSTPLPLGVSKRLGEWEYEFAARVETLSRGQFAGRAQELLALVAEHPHGLAGVFPGSPHAFTAMLAQRHEGAVQWRTWHAYPQDGQLVATRTRVGVRMPAVL
;
A
#
# COMPACT_ATOMS: atom_id res chain seq x y z
N MET A 1 -8.28 1.06 11.23
CA MET A 1 -8.98 -0.25 11.20
C MET A 1 -7.97 -1.39 11.12
N LEU A 2 -8.08 -2.40 12.00
CA LEU A 2 -7.27 -3.63 11.96
C LEU A 2 -8.20 -4.85 11.84
N THR A 3 -7.88 -5.78 10.95
CA THR A 3 -8.67 -7.02 10.74
C THR A 3 -7.79 -8.26 10.51
N THR A 4 -8.34 -9.44 10.79
CA THR A 4 -7.71 -10.72 10.43
C THR A 4 -8.32 -11.22 9.12
N LEU A 5 -7.46 -11.52 8.13
CA LEU A 5 -7.88 -11.89 6.79
C LEU A 5 -8.23 -13.38 6.70
N LYS A 6 -9.41 -13.69 6.17
CA LYS A 6 -9.86 -15.06 5.90
C LYS A 6 -9.43 -15.47 4.49
N THR A 7 -8.23 -16.03 4.39
CA THR A 7 -7.65 -16.55 3.14
C THR A 7 -6.85 -17.81 3.42
N VAL A 8 -6.52 -18.58 2.38
CA VAL A 8 -5.54 -19.65 2.51
C VAL A 8 -4.16 -19.02 2.72
N TYR A 9 -3.33 -19.65 3.56
CA TYR A 9 -1.92 -19.26 3.67
C TYR A 9 -1.24 -19.51 2.33
N THR A 10 -0.65 -18.46 1.78
CA THR A 10 0.16 -18.53 0.55
C THR A 10 1.58 -18.17 0.93
N ASP A 11 2.54 -19.02 0.55
CA ASP A 11 3.95 -18.73 0.74
C ASP A 11 4.38 -17.67 -0.29
N THR A 12 4.46 -16.43 0.16
CA THR A 12 4.87 -15.28 -0.65
C THR A 12 6.02 -14.56 0.03
N CYS A 13 6.96 -14.04 -0.75
CA CYS A 13 8.07 -13.24 -0.25
C CYS A 13 8.06 -11.82 -0.84
N ALA A 14 8.93 -10.94 -0.33
CA ALA A 14 9.04 -9.57 -0.81
C ALA A 14 9.40 -9.50 -2.31
N ALA A 15 10.16 -10.46 -2.83
CA ALA A 15 10.58 -10.49 -4.23
C ALA A 15 9.43 -10.81 -5.20
N ASP A 16 8.31 -11.35 -4.71
CA ASP A 16 7.13 -11.66 -5.52
C ASP A 16 6.24 -10.44 -5.74
N LEU A 17 6.48 -9.33 -5.03
CA LEU A 17 5.70 -8.11 -5.18
C LEU A 17 5.95 -7.49 -6.55
N ALA A 18 4.86 -7.23 -7.25
CA ALA A 18 4.82 -6.48 -8.49
C ALA A 18 3.98 -5.22 -8.30
N TRP A 19 4.32 -4.18 -9.06
CA TRP A 19 3.60 -2.90 -9.07
C TRP A 19 2.98 -2.63 -10.44
N THR A 20 1.77 -2.06 -10.45
CA THR A 20 1.07 -1.68 -11.69
C THR A 20 0.01 -0.61 -11.44
N LEU A 21 -0.34 0.12 -12.50
CA LEU A 21 -1.39 1.13 -12.49
C LEU A 21 -2.54 0.77 -13.44
N GLY A 22 -3.73 1.26 -13.11
CA GLY A 22 -4.89 1.24 -14.01
C GLY A 22 -5.61 -0.10 -14.06
N ARG A 23 -5.43 -0.97 -13.05
CA ARG A 23 -6.25 -2.16 -12.91
C ARG A 23 -7.66 -1.80 -12.46
N GLU A 24 -8.65 -2.50 -12.99
CA GLU A 24 -10.00 -2.50 -12.42
C GLU A 24 -9.98 -2.95 -10.94
N PRO A 25 -11.01 -2.61 -10.15
CA PRO A 25 -11.13 -3.06 -8.77
C PRO A 25 -11.01 -4.58 -8.65
N LEU A 26 -9.99 -5.04 -7.93
CA LEU A 26 -9.73 -6.46 -7.67
C LEU A 26 -10.54 -6.95 -6.47
N PRO A 27 -10.91 -8.25 -6.38
CA PRO A 27 -11.58 -8.80 -5.22
C PRO A 27 -10.79 -8.53 -3.94
N ALA A 28 -11.40 -7.77 -3.02
CA ALA A 28 -10.79 -7.38 -1.76
C ALA A 28 -11.30 -8.25 -0.61
N LEU A 29 -10.42 -8.57 0.33
CA LEU A 29 -10.75 -9.27 1.57
C LEU A 29 -11.24 -8.31 2.66
N ALA A 30 -10.82 -7.05 2.58
CA ALA A 30 -11.31 -5.95 3.41
C ALA A 30 -11.07 -4.62 2.69
N THR A 31 -11.95 -3.66 2.91
CA THR A 31 -11.87 -2.33 2.30
C THR A 31 -12.08 -1.25 3.36
N LEU A 32 -11.53 -0.05 3.10
CA LEU A 32 -11.81 1.16 3.85
C LEU A 32 -12.01 2.29 2.85
N GLU A 33 -13.24 2.79 2.79
CA GLU A 33 -13.61 3.98 2.02
C GLU A 33 -13.28 5.23 2.84
N LEU A 34 -12.69 6.23 2.19
CA LEU A 34 -12.24 7.48 2.79
C LEU A 34 -12.73 8.65 1.93
N GLU A 35 -13.44 9.57 2.56
CA GLU A 35 -13.75 10.88 2.01
C GLU A 35 -12.69 11.86 2.50
N LEU A 36 -11.78 12.24 1.60
CA LEU A 36 -10.77 13.27 1.83
C LEU A 36 -11.27 14.59 1.20
N VAL A 37 -10.61 15.70 1.53
CA VAL A 37 -10.95 17.00 0.92
C VAL A 37 -10.74 16.92 -0.60
N ASP A 38 -11.83 17.07 -1.35
CA ASP A 38 -11.92 17.00 -2.82
C ASP A 38 -11.47 15.67 -3.44
N ALA A 39 -11.43 14.59 -2.66
CA ALA A 39 -10.95 13.29 -3.12
C ALA A 39 -11.67 12.13 -2.42
N ARG A 40 -12.05 11.11 -3.19
CA ARG A 40 -12.52 9.83 -2.68
C ARG A 40 -11.44 8.78 -2.83
N MET A 41 -11.25 7.98 -1.80
CA MET A 41 -10.23 6.95 -1.82
C MET A 41 -10.77 5.66 -1.24
N GLU A 42 -10.39 4.53 -1.83
CA GLU A 42 -10.65 3.21 -1.28
C GLU A 42 -9.33 2.47 -1.07
N LEU A 43 -9.06 2.10 0.18
CA LEU A 43 -7.98 1.20 0.55
C LEU A 43 -8.50 -0.23 0.50
N ARG A 44 -7.83 -1.11 -0.23
CA ARG A 44 -8.28 -2.49 -0.45
C ARG A 44 -7.19 -3.47 -0.07
N LEU A 45 -7.46 -4.36 0.89
CA LEU A 45 -6.60 -5.48 1.23
C LEU A 45 -6.91 -6.65 0.30
N LEU A 46 -5.90 -7.16 -0.39
CA LEU A 46 -6.00 -8.31 -1.29
C LEU A 46 -5.51 -9.58 -0.59
N GLY A 47 -5.66 -10.73 -1.26
CA GLY A 47 -5.10 -12.00 -0.77
C GLY A 47 -3.57 -12.02 -0.67
N ALA A 48 -2.88 -11.12 -1.38
CA ALA A 48 -1.43 -10.95 -1.33
C ALA A 48 -1.07 -9.47 -1.57
N SER A 49 -1.13 -8.65 -0.51
CA SER A 49 -0.92 -7.18 -0.49
C SER A 49 -2.18 -6.33 -0.70
N HIS A 50 -2.22 -5.39 -1.67
CA HIS A 50 -3.20 -4.31 -1.67
C HIS A 50 -3.48 -3.68 -3.03
N GLN A 51 -4.59 -2.94 -3.08
CA GLN A 51 -4.93 -1.99 -4.14
C GLN A 51 -5.42 -0.69 -3.50
N VAL A 52 -5.05 0.43 -4.08
CA VAL A 52 -5.56 1.76 -3.75
C VAL A 52 -6.29 2.31 -4.95
N LEU A 53 -7.53 2.74 -4.75
CA LEU A 53 -8.32 3.48 -5.72
C LEU A 53 -8.46 4.92 -5.23
N LEU A 54 -8.20 5.88 -6.11
CA LEU A 54 -8.33 7.31 -5.85
C LEU A 54 -9.14 7.92 -6.99
N GLU A 55 -10.12 8.72 -6.62
CA GLU A 55 -10.95 9.51 -7.53
C GLU A 55 -10.95 10.96 -7.03
N GLU A 56 -10.59 11.91 -7.89
CA GLU A 56 -10.91 13.33 -7.70
C GLU A 56 -11.63 13.83 -8.95
N GLU A 57 -12.12 15.07 -8.95
CA GLU A 57 -12.81 15.65 -10.12
C GLU A 57 -11.94 15.59 -11.40
N GLN A 58 -10.62 15.71 -11.25
CA GLN A 58 -9.65 15.80 -12.35
C GLN A 58 -9.24 14.44 -12.92
N GLY A 59 -9.58 13.32 -12.28
CA GLY A 59 -9.19 11.99 -12.77
C GLY A 59 -9.30 10.86 -11.76
N THR A 60 -8.73 9.71 -12.14
CA THR A 60 -8.66 8.53 -11.26
C THR A 60 -7.26 7.93 -11.26
N CYS A 61 -6.91 7.27 -10.17
CA CYS A 61 -5.68 6.50 -10.03
C CYS A 61 -6.01 5.16 -9.37
N SER A 62 -5.59 4.07 -10.00
CA SER A 62 -5.65 2.72 -9.42
C SER A 62 -4.24 2.20 -9.31
N GLU A 63 -3.70 2.15 -8.09
CA GLU A 63 -2.41 1.53 -7.78
C GLU A 63 -2.63 0.12 -7.26
N THR A 64 -1.89 -0.85 -7.81
CA THR A 64 -1.84 -2.20 -7.25
C THR A 64 -0.40 -2.58 -6.98
N VAL A 65 -0.13 -2.97 -5.74
CA VAL A 65 1.10 -3.70 -5.38
C VAL A 65 0.66 -5.05 -4.84
N ALA A 66 0.97 -6.13 -5.54
CA ALA A 66 0.56 -7.47 -5.15
C ALA A 66 1.49 -8.54 -5.71
N CYS A 67 1.43 -9.73 -5.11
CA CYS A 67 2.00 -10.93 -5.73
C CYS A 67 1.10 -11.29 -6.92
N ILE A 68 1.48 -10.84 -8.11
CA ILE A 68 0.71 -11.04 -9.34
C ILE A 68 1.31 -12.23 -10.09
N PRO A 69 0.59 -13.37 -10.20
CA PRO A 69 1.07 -14.51 -10.97
C PRO A 69 1.40 -14.10 -12.41
N GLY A 70 2.60 -14.45 -12.87
CA GLY A 70 3.07 -14.13 -14.23
C GLY A 70 3.53 -12.69 -14.45
N SER A 71 3.58 -11.85 -13.42
CA SER A 71 4.26 -10.55 -13.53
C SER A 71 5.77 -10.76 -13.61
N SER A 72 6.37 -10.28 -14.70
CA SER A 72 7.83 -10.30 -14.90
C SER A 72 8.52 -9.01 -14.40
N THR A 73 7.74 -8.01 -13.96
CA THR A 73 8.28 -6.74 -13.50
C THR A 73 8.35 -6.74 -11.97
N PRO A 74 9.57 -6.72 -11.39
CA PRO A 74 9.74 -6.66 -9.94
C PRO A 74 9.25 -5.31 -9.41
N LEU A 75 8.99 -5.23 -8.11
CA LEU A 75 8.71 -3.98 -7.41
C LEU A 75 9.80 -2.93 -7.71
N PRO A 76 9.46 -1.81 -8.40
CA PRO A 76 10.45 -0.79 -8.73
C PRO A 76 10.87 -0.03 -7.47
N LEU A 77 12.14 0.39 -7.39
CA LEU A 77 12.61 1.26 -6.31
C LEU A 77 11.91 2.63 -6.33
N GLY A 78 11.56 3.12 -7.52
CA GLY A 78 10.75 4.30 -7.69
C GLY A 78 10.22 4.46 -9.12
N VAL A 79 9.11 5.17 -9.23
CA VAL A 79 8.45 5.48 -10.50
C VAL A 79 7.91 6.90 -10.43
N SER A 80 8.05 7.65 -11.52
CA SER A 80 7.30 8.88 -11.77
C SER A 80 6.52 8.72 -13.07
N LYS A 81 5.24 9.04 -13.05
CA LYS A 81 4.33 8.95 -14.21
C LYS A 81 3.37 10.12 -14.24
N ARG A 82 2.88 10.44 -15.43
CA ARG A 82 1.80 11.38 -15.64
C ARG A 82 0.47 10.64 -15.83
N LEU A 83 -0.55 11.02 -15.08
CA LEU A 83 -1.92 10.51 -15.17
C LEU A 83 -2.85 11.67 -15.50
N GLY A 84 -3.07 11.92 -16.80
CA GLY A 84 -3.76 13.14 -17.24
C GLY A 84 -2.97 14.40 -16.83
N GLU A 85 -3.56 15.20 -15.95
CA GLU A 85 -3.00 16.42 -15.35
C GLU A 85 -2.26 16.17 -14.03
N TRP A 86 -2.26 14.93 -13.52
CA TRP A 86 -1.59 14.57 -12.28
C TRP A 86 -0.16 14.09 -12.48
N GLU A 87 0.66 14.41 -11.49
CA GLU A 87 1.93 13.74 -11.25
C GLU A 87 1.72 12.63 -10.22
N TYR A 88 2.14 11.43 -10.61
CA TYR A 88 2.15 10.24 -9.79
C TYR A 88 3.61 9.91 -9.46
N GLU A 89 3.92 9.77 -8.17
CA GLU A 89 5.22 9.35 -7.68
C GLU A 89 5.08 8.15 -6.76
N PHE A 90 5.89 7.12 -6.99
CA PHE A 90 5.99 5.92 -6.17
C PHE A 90 7.42 5.68 -5.74
N ALA A 91 7.62 5.16 -4.54
CA ALA A 91 8.91 4.62 -4.11
C ALA A 91 8.71 3.44 -3.17
N ALA A 92 9.61 2.47 -3.28
CA ALA A 92 9.65 1.29 -2.42
C ALA A 92 11.01 1.12 -1.76
N ARG A 93 11.01 0.52 -0.57
CA ARG A 93 12.20 0.12 0.17
C ARG A 93 11.95 -1.23 0.83
N VAL A 94 12.95 -2.12 0.77
CA VAL A 94 12.95 -3.38 1.51
C VAL A 94 13.94 -3.24 2.68
N GLU A 95 13.50 -3.63 3.87
CA GLU A 95 14.30 -3.70 5.09
C GLU A 95 14.41 -5.15 5.53
N THR A 96 15.64 -5.64 5.75
CA THR A 96 15.88 -6.96 6.37
C THR A 96 16.25 -6.73 7.83
N LEU A 97 15.48 -7.31 8.74
CA LEU A 97 15.57 -7.10 10.18
C LEU A 97 15.90 -8.42 10.89
N SER A 98 16.63 -8.35 12.01
CA SER A 98 16.72 -9.51 12.90
C SER A 98 15.35 -9.84 13.49
N ARG A 99 15.15 -11.09 13.96
CA ARG A 99 13.86 -11.56 14.48
C ARG A 99 13.26 -10.65 15.57
N GLY A 100 14.08 -10.17 16.51
CA GLY A 100 13.63 -9.27 17.59
C GLY A 100 13.24 -7.89 17.07
N GLN A 101 14.06 -7.32 16.19
CA GLN A 101 13.77 -6.04 15.54
C GLN A 101 12.50 -6.10 14.69
N PHE A 102 12.31 -7.20 13.96
CA PHE A 102 11.15 -7.42 13.10
C PHE A 102 9.86 -7.44 13.92
N ALA A 103 9.80 -8.23 14.99
CA ALA A 103 8.60 -8.34 15.83
C ALA A 103 8.21 -6.99 16.45
N GLY A 104 9.18 -6.25 16.99
CA GLY A 104 8.93 -4.90 17.52
C GLY A 104 8.44 -3.94 16.44
N ARG A 105 9.12 -3.91 15.29
CA ARG A 105 8.76 -3.04 14.17
C ARG A 105 7.37 -3.34 13.61
N ALA A 106 7.02 -4.62 13.50
CA ALA A 106 5.70 -5.08 13.06
C ALA A 106 4.59 -4.59 13.99
N GLN A 107 4.80 -4.72 15.32
CA GLN A 107 3.83 -4.28 16.32
C GLN A 107 3.62 -2.76 16.29
N GLU A 108 4.70 -1.98 16.21
CA GLU A 108 4.63 -0.52 16.09
C GLU A 108 3.80 -0.07 14.89
N LEU A 109 4.05 -0.68 13.72
CA LEU A 109 3.35 -0.32 12.48
C LEU A 109 1.87 -0.72 12.53
N LEU A 110 1.57 -1.90 13.06
CA LEU A 110 0.19 -2.33 13.25
C LEU A 110 -0.56 -1.42 14.22
N ALA A 111 0.05 -1.03 15.34
CA ALA A 111 -0.55 -0.08 16.29
C ALA A 111 -0.81 1.27 15.63
N LEU A 112 0.20 1.84 14.97
CA LEU A 112 0.10 3.12 14.25
C LEU A 112 -1.08 3.13 13.27
N VAL A 113 -1.24 2.07 12.47
CA VAL A 113 -2.28 2.01 11.44
C VAL A 113 -3.64 1.65 12.03
N ALA A 114 -3.69 0.79 13.05
CA ALA A 114 -4.93 0.37 13.69
C ALA A 114 -5.66 1.55 14.34
N GLU A 115 -4.90 2.44 14.98
CA GLU A 115 -5.39 3.60 15.73
C GLU A 115 -5.66 4.83 14.85
N HIS A 116 -5.27 4.81 13.57
CA HIS A 116 -5.46 5.94 12.67
C HIS A 116 -6.82 5.87 11.92
N PRO A 117 -7.58 6.97 11.83
CA PRO A 117 -8.89 7.00 11.14
C PRO A 117 -8.78 6.65 9.65
N HIS A 118 -7.66 7.01 9.01
CA HIS A 118 -7.37 6.72 7.60
C HIS A 118 -6.44 5.50 7.41
N GLY A 119 -6.39 4.62 8.40
CA GLY A 119 -5.51 3.46 8.41
C GLY A 119 -6.28 2.15 8.18
N LEU A 120 -5.74 1.27 7.33
CA LEU A 120 -6.25 -0.08 7.08
C LEU A 120 -5.12 -1.10 7.22
N ALA A 121 -5.26 -2.05 8.13
CA ALA A 121 -4.33 -3.17 8.30
C ALA A 121 -5.03 -4.52 8.31
N GLY A 122 -4.41 -5.51 7.67
CA GLY A 122 -4.85 -6.89 7.59
C GLY A 122 -3.74 -7.84 7.98
N VAL A 123 -4.00 -8.72 8.95
CA VAL A 123 -3.08 -9.79 9.36
C VAL A 123 -3.46 -11.08 8.62
N PHE A 124 -2.48 -11.71 8.00
CA PHE A 124 -2.63 -12.99 7.29
C PHE A 124 -2.49 -14.18 8.25
N PRO A 125 -3.07 -15.35 7.91
CA PRO A 125 -2.89 -16.56 8.69
C PRO A 125 -1.42 -16.98 8.84
N GLY A 126 -1.12 -17.77 9.88
CA GLY A 126 0.21 -18.36 10.10
C GLY A 126 1.13 -17.53 11.01
N SER A 127 0.99 -16.20 11.05
CA SER A 127 1.77 -15.36 11.95
C SER A 127 1.06 -14.04 12.28
N PRO A 128 1.08 -13.57 13.55
CA PRO A 128 0.56 -12.25 13.92
C PRO A 128 1.37 -11.09 13.34
N HIS A 129 2.55 -11.37 12.77
CA HIS A 129 3.42 -10.37 12.15
C HIS A 129 3.47 -10.51 10.62
N ALA A 130 2.67 -11.39 10.03
CA ALA A 130 2.42 -11.41 8.59
C ALA A 130 1.25 -10.46 8.29
N PHE A 131 1.52 -9.29 7.73
CA PHE A 131 0.47 -8.29 7.52
C PHE A 131 0.71 -7.43 6.29
N THR A 132 -0.37 -6.83 5.81
CA THR A 132 -0.33 -5.64 4.95
C THR A 132 -1.04 -4.50 5.67
N ALA A 133 -0.41 -3.34 5.71
CA ALA A 133 -0.95 -2.14 6.33
C ALA A 133 -0.82 -0.95 5.40
N MET A 134 -1.79 -0.04 5.45
CA MET A 134 -1.90 1.15 4.63
C MET A 134 -2.34 2.34 5.46
N LEU A 135 -1.79 3.50 5.18
CA LEU A 135 -2.15 4.76 5.81
C LEU A 135 -2.26 5.84 4.75
N ALA A 136 -3.43 6.47 4.64
CA ALA A 136 -3.69 7.55 3.70
C ALA A 136 -3.72 8.92 4.39
N GLN A 137 -3.29 9.94 3.66
CA GLN A 137 -3.35 11.33 4.08
C GLN A 137 -3.49 12.25 2.87
N ARG A 138 -4.07 13.44 3.09
CA ARG A 138 -3.98 14.54 2.14
C ARG A 138 -3.09 15.63 2.73
N HIS A 139 -2.12 16.12 1.97
CA HIS A 139 -1.16 17.13 2.41
C HIS A 139 -0.74 18.02 1.24
N GLU A 140 -0.82 19.34 1.42
CA GLU A 140 -0.40 20.34 0.41
C GLU A 140 -0.98 20.07 -0.99
N GLY A 141 -2.29 19.84 -1.07
CA GLY A 141 -2.98 19.63 -2.35
C GLY A 141 -2.68 18.29 -3.05
N ALA A 142 -1.96 17.37 -2.40
CA ALA A 142 -1.72 16.03 -2.90
C ALA A 142 -2.26 14.96 -1.95
N VAL A 143 -2.81 13.91 -2.53
CA VAL A 143 -3.15 12.67 -1.82
C VAL A 143 -1.91 11.80 -1.75
N GLN A 144 -1.65 11.23 -0.58
CA GLN A 144 -0.50 10.39 -0.32
C GLN A 144 -0.93 9.17 0.46
N TRP A 145 -0.27 8.05 0.20
CA TRP A 145 -0.39 6.88 1.05
C TRP A 145 0.95 6.20 1.27
N ARG A 146 1.03 5.51 2.39
CA ARG A 146 2.16 4.66 2.75
C ARG A 146 1.65 3.26 3.00
N THR A 147 2.42 2.27 2.57
CA THR A 147 2.07 0.87 2.80
C THR A 147 3.25 0.10 3.38
N TRP A 148 2.93 -0.97 4.11
CA TRP A 148 3.88 -1.89 4.71
C TRP A 148 3.45 -3.33 4.47
N HIS A 149 4.38 -4.17 4.02
CA HIS A 149 4.21 -5.60 3.79
C HIS A 149 5.22 -6.36 4.63
N ALA A 150 4.74 -7.23 5.51
CA ALA A 150 5.58 -7.90 6.49
C ALA A 150 5.67 -9.40 6.21
N TYR A 151 6.89 -9.87 6.01
CA TYR A 151 7.25 -11.26 5.72
C TYR A 151 8.08 -11.82 6.88
N PRO A 152 7.44 -12.34 7.95
CA PRO A 152 8.13 -12.79 9.16
C PRO A 152 9.09 -13.96 8.92
N GLN A 153 8.81 -14.81 7.93
CA GLN A 153 9.66 -15.94 7.56
C GLN A 153 11.03 -15.50 7.03
N ASP A 154 11.07 -14.36 6.35
CA ASP A 154 12.29 -13.79 5.76
C ASP A 154 12.89 -12.66 6.62
N GLY A 155 12.18 -12.22 7.66
CA GLY A 155 12.53 -11.03 8.44
C GLY A 155 12.47 -9.75 7.60
N GLN A 156 11.64 -9.71 6.55
CA GLN A 156 11.59 -8.62 5.58
C GLN A 156 10.36 -7.74 5.73
N LEU A 157 10.57 -6.43 5.73
CA LEU A 157 9.53 -5.43 5.69
C LEU A 157 9.67 -4.61 4.41
N VAL A 158 8.62 -4.56 3.59
CA VAL A 158 8.59 -3.71 2.39
C VAL A 158 7.75 -2.49 2.70
N ALA A 159 8.34 -1.30 2.63
CA ALA A 159 7.65 -0.03 2.78
C ALA A 159 7.50 0.65 1.43
N THR A 160 6.28 1.09 1.09
CA THR A 160 6.04 1.94 -0.08
C THR A 160 5.52 3.30 0.33
N ARG A 161 5.73 4.29 -0.52
CA ARG A 161 5.06 5.58 -0.47
C ARG A 161 4.59 5.95 -1.87
N THR A 162 3.41 6.54 -1.94
CA THR A 162 2.87 7.10 -3.16
C THR A 162 2.36 8.51 -2.90
N ARG A 163 2.55 9.38 -3.88
CA ARG A 163 1.98 10.72 -3.94
C ARG A 163 1.29 10.91 -5.29
N VAL A 164 0.06 11.42 -5.24
CA VAL A 164 -0.70 11.84 -6.42
C VAL A 164 -1.19 13.26 -6.18
N GLY A 165 -0.92 14.15 -7.11
CA GLY A 165 -1.44 15.51 -7.04
C GLY A 165 -1.22 16.27 -8.34
N VAL A 166 -1.89 17.41 -8.45
CA VAL A 166 -1.66 18.35 -9.54
C VAL A 166 -0.24 18.89 -9.40
N ARG A 167 0.49 18.93 -10.53
CA ARG A 167 1.81 19.56 -10.56
C ARG A 167 1.66 21.01 -10.13
N MET A 168 2.24 21.38 -8.99
CA MET A 168 2.42 22.79 -8.70
C MET A 168 3.42 23.34 -9.73
N PRO A 169 3.09 24.42 -10.45
CA PRO A 169 4.09 25.06 -11.31
C PRO A 169 5.31 25.38 -10.45
N ALA A 170 6.50 25.08 -10.97
CA ALA A 170 7.73 25.46 -10.29
C ALA A 170 7.67 26.96 -10.05
N VAL A 171 7.67 27.37 -8.78
CA VAL A 171 7.76 28.78 -8.43
C VAL A 171 9.16 29.22 -8.87
N LEU A 172 9.21 30.07 -9.89
CA LEU A 172 10.43 30.70 -10.39
C LEU A 172 10.94 31.76 -9.43
#